data_AF-A0AAD2FXH5-F1
#
_entry.id   AF-A0AAD2FXH5-F1
#
_cell.length_a   1.000
_cell.length_b   1.000
_cell.length_c   1.000
_cell.angle_alpha   90.00
_cell.angle_beta   90.00
_cell.angle_gamma   90.00
#
_symmetry.space_group_name_H-M   'P 1'
#
loop_
_entity.id
_entity.type
_entity.pdbx_description
1 polymer ?
#
loop_
_entity_poly.entity_id
_entity_poly.type
_entity_poly.pdbx_seq_one_letter_code
_entity_poly.pdbx_strand_id
1 'polypeptide(L)'
;MQTQQTAPEIEGFLFEYLKLVRQPSLGVPNVRAWSRHPHLFRSAISSQAKLGAQGLLEGLVSPNWRHLQALHFSYIGSKKSANLWASRLIQQLIWIGHYMWKDPNRLAHSEDSSWYMARKREIDIDIRKQFAMGLMDIPQRSQYSFCDSRKTVLNKSLEDRQHWLRLVSHERAINRRSLARQLQLIFDLARPAHPTSTRPTGASP
;
A
#
# COMPACT_ATOMS: atom_id res chain seq x y z
N MET A 1 -8.68 -22.39 -25.60
CA MET A 1 -8.77 -22.99 -24.24
C MET A 1 -9.99 -23.91 -24.21
N GLN A 2 -9.84 -25.18 -23.83
CA GLN A 2 -10.99 -26.09 -23.69
C GLN A 2 -11.90 -25.61 -22.57
N THR A 3 -13.18 -25.34 -22.88
CA THR A 3 -14.21 -25.05 -21.88
C THR A 3 -14.30 -26.25 -20.94
N GLN A 4 -13.89 -26.06 -19.68
CA GLN A 4 -14.14 -27.08 -18.67
C GLN A 4 -15.66 -27.20 -18.52
N GLN A 5 -16.19 -28.41 -18.67
CA GLN A 5 -17.62 -28.66 -18.49
C GLN A 5 -17.92 -28.77 -17.00
N THR A 6 -17.67 -27.68 -16.26
CA THR A 6 -17.97 -27.61 -14.83
C THR A 6 -19.48 -27.67 -14.64
N ALA A 7 -19.94 -28.35 -13.59
CA ALA A 7 -21.36 -28.37 -13.27
C ALA A 7 -21.83 -26.93 -13.01
N PRO A 8 -22.94 -26.49 -13.61
CA PRO A 8 -23.37 -25.09 -13.54
C PRO A 8 -23.65 -24.64 -12.10
N GLU A 9 -24.13 -25.55 -11.25
CA GLU A 9 -24.32 -25.25 -9.82
C GLU A 9 -23.00 -25.03 -9.06
N ILE A 10 -21.93 -25.75 -9.44
CA ILE A 10 -20.60 -25.61 -8.84
C ILE A 10 -20.00 -24.28 -9.30
N GLU A 11 -20.06 -23.99 -10.60
CA GLU A 11 -19.55 -22.74 -11.17
C GLU A 11 -20.20 -21.51 -10.55
N GLY A 12 -21.54 -21.51 -10.48
CA GLY A 12 -22.29 -20.42 -9.86
C GLY A 12 -21.94 -20.22 -8.39
N PHE A 13 -21.80 -21.31 -7.62
CA PHE A 13 -21.38 -21.20 -6.23
C PHE A 13 -19.96 -20.68 -6.07
N LEU A 14 -18.98 -21.26 -6.78
CA LEU A 14 -17.59 -20.85 -6.65
C LEU A 14 -17.41 -19.38 -7.03
N PHE A 15 -18.11 -18.91 -8.07
CA PHE A 15 -18.07 -17.51 -8.47
C PHE A 15 -18.59 -16.57 -7.38
N GLU A 16 -19.78 -16.83 -6.82
CA GLU A 16 -20.33 -16.02 -5.73
C GLU A 16 -19.48 -16.11 -4.45
N TYR A 17 -18.95 -17.29 -4.15
CA TYR A 17 -18.16 -17.53 -2.95
C TYR A 17 -16.80 -16.81 -3.02
N LEU A 18 -16.18 -16.71 -4.20
CA LEU A 18 -14.95 -15.94 -4.40
C LEU A 18 -15.12 -14.44 -4.18
N LYS A 19 -16.33 -13.88 -4.37
CA LYS A 19 -16.58 -12.45 -4.07
C LYS A 19 -16.38 -12.13 -2.59
N LEU A 20 -16.58 -13.12 -1.71
CA LEU A 20 -16.37 -12.96 -0.27
C LEU A 20 -14.92 -12.67 0.11
N VAL A 21 -13.95 -13.01 -0.76
CA VAL A 21 -12.54 -12.67 -0.53
C VAL A 21 -12.36 -11.15 -0.38
N ARG A 22 -13.08 -10.36 -1.18
CA ARG A 22 -13.01 -8.89 -1.12
C ARG A 22 -14.07 -8.28 -0.21
N GLN A 23 -15.18 -8.99 0.02
CA GLN A 23 -16.34 -8.49 0.75
C GLN A 23 -16.83 -9.54 1.75
N PRO A 24 -16.10 -9.76 2.87
CA PRO A 24 -16.43 -10.81 3.83
C PRO A 24 -17.76 -10.58 4.57
N SER A 25 -18.31 -9.37 4.52
CA SER A 25 -19.62 -9.03 5.11
C SER A 25 -20.82 -9.67 4.40
N LEU A 26 -20.66 -10.22 3.19
CA LEU A 26 -21.76 -10.81 2.41
C LEU A 26 -22.23 -12.18 2.95
N GLY A 27 -21.49 -12.81 3.86
CA GLY A 27 -21.82 -14.14 4.39
C GLY A 27 -21.77 -15.24 3.33
N VAL A 28 -21.98 -16.51 3.70
CA VAL A 28 -21.96 -17.62 2.72
C VAL A 28 -23.11 -17.43 1.72
N PRO A 29 -22.86 -17.47 0.39
CA PRO A 29 -23.89 -17.16 -0.59
C PRO A 29 -25.00 -18.20 -0.54
N ASN A 30 -26.24 -17.73 -0.45
CA ASN A 30 -27.41 -18.57 -0.60
C ASN A 30 -27.70 -18.80 -2.08
N VAL A 31 -26.92 -19.68 -2.70
CA VAL A 31 -27.08 -20.01 -4.13
C VAL A 31 -28.29 -20.91 -4.28
N ARG A 32 -29.39 -20.37 -4.83
CA ARG A 32 -30.58 -21.14 -5.25
C ARG A 32 -30.30 -21.95 -6.52
N ALA A 33 -29.19 -22.66 -6.58
CA ALA A 33 -28.93 -23.56 -7.69
C ALA A 33 -29.83 -24.80 -7.56
N TRP A 34 -30.59 -25.09 -8.61
CA TRP A 34 -31.21 -26.40 -8.79
C TRP A 34 -30.09 -27.43 -9.00
N SER A 35 -29.56 -27.98 -7.90
CA SER A 35 -28.65 -29.11 -7.97
C SER A 35 -29.44 -30.41 -8.07
N ARG A 36 -28.99 -31.32 -8.93
CA ARG A 36 -29.53 -32.68 -9.03
C ARG A 36 -29.28 -33.51 -7.76
N HIS A 37 -28.32 -33.08 -6.93
CA HIS A 37 -27.98 -33.73 -5.67
C HIS A 37 -27.96 -32.69 -4.53
N PRO A 38 -29.13 -32.20 -4.06
CA PRO A 38 -29.21 -31.10 -3.11
C PRO A 38 -28.45 -31.33 -1.80
N HIS A 39 -28.50 -32.57 -1.27
CA HIS A 39 -27.81 -32.92 -0.03
C HIS A 39 -26.28 -32.90 -0.18
N LEU A 40 -25.77 -33.44 -1.29
CA LEU A 40 -24.33 -33.41 -1.59
C LEU A 40 -23.84 -31.99 -1.87
N PHE A 41 -24.65 -31.19 -2.56
CA PHE A 41 -24.34 -29.78 -2.81
C PHE A 41 -24.26 -28.97 -1.51
N ARG A 42 -25.23 -29.12 -0.60
CA ARG A 42 -25.20 -28.49 0.73
C ARG A 42 -23.99 -28.95 1.56
N SER A 43 -23.64 -30.24 1.48
CA SER A 43 -22.45 -30.79 2.14
C SER A 43 -21.15 -30.18 1.58
N ALA A 44 -21.07 -29.98 0.26
CA ALA A 44 -19.94 -29.31 -0.38
C ALA A 44 -19.82 -27.85 0.03
N ILE A 45 -20.93 -27.11 0.06
CA ILE A 45 -20.97 -25.73 0.55
C ILE A 45 -20.50 -25.66 2.00
N SER A 46 -21.05 -26.49 2.89
CA SER A 46 -20.67 -26.51 4.31
C SER A 46 -19.20 -26.87 4.51
N SER A 47 -18.69 -27.84 3.73
CA SER A 47 -17.28 -28.21 3.77
C SER A 47 -16.37 -27.08 3.28
N GLN A 48 -16.73 -26.39 2.20
CA GLN A 48 -15.96 -25.25 1.70
C GLN A 48 -16.04 -24.04 2.65
N ALA A 49 -17.18 -23.83 3.29
CA ALA A 49 -17.38 -22.78 4.29
C ALA A 49 -16.38 -22.91 5.44
N LYS A 50 -16.10 -24.13 5.89
CA LYS A 50 -15.09 -24.40 6.93
C LYS A 50 -13.66 -24.09 6.50
N LEU A 51 -13.35 -24.21 5.20
CA LEU A 51 -12.04 -23.87 4.63
C LEU A 51 -11.90 -22.36 4.35
N GLY A 52 -13.02 -21.64 4.27
CA GLY A 52 -13.05 -20.21 4.00
C GLY A 52 -12.92 -19.84 2.52
N ALA A 53 -13.29 -18.60 2.19
CA ALA A 53 -13.20 -18.06 0.84
C ALA A 53 -11.76 -17.71 0.45
N GLN A 54 -10.96 -17.22 1.40
CA GLN A 54 -9.52 -17.00 1.18
C GLN A 54 -8.80 -18.32 0.88
N GLY A 55 -9.08 -19.36 1.66
CA GLY A 55 -8.53 -20.69 1.40
C GLY A 55 -8.90 -21.22 0.01
N LEU A 56 -10.15 -20.99 -0.45
CA LEU A 56 -10.54 -21.33 -1.81
C LEU A 56 -9.63 -20.66 -2.86
N LEU A 57 -9.41 -19.34 -2.75
CA LEU A 57 -8.56 -18.59 -3.67
C LEU A 57 -7.11 -19.13 -3.68
N GLU A 58 -6.63 -19.60 -2.53
CA GLU A 58 -5.30 -20.20 -2.36
C GLU A 58 -5.24 -21.67 -2.80
N GLY A 59 -6.35 -22.24 -3.29
CA GLY A 59 -6.42 -23.60 -3.82
C GLY A 59 -6.91 -24.66 -2.83
N LEU A 60 -7.36 -24.27 -1.62
CA LEU A 60 -8.03 -25.16 -0.66
C LEU A 60 -9.47 -25.42 -1.10
N VAL A 61 -9.62 -26.28 -2.10
CA VAL A 61 -10.90 -26.73 -2.65
C VAL A 61 -11.38 -27.97 -1.88
N SER A 62 -12.61 -27.93 -1.36
CA SER A 62 -13.23 -29.07 -0.71
C SER A 62 -13.28 -30.29 -1.66
N PRO A 63 -12.93 -31.50 -1.17
CA PRO A 63 -13.03 -32.72 -1.97
C PRO A 63 -14.46 -33.05 -2.41
N ASN A 64 -15.48 -32.50 -1.72
CA ASN A 64 -16.89 -32.71 -2.06
C ASN A 64 -17.25 -32.11 -3.42
N TRP A 65 -16.58 -31.03 -3.85
CA TRP A 65 -16.78 -30.44 -5.17
C TRP A 65 -16.39 -31.41 -6.28
N ARG A 66 -15.28 -32.10 -6.10
CA ARG A 66 -14.80 -33.12 -7.05
C ARG A 66 -15.78 -34.28 -7.17
N HIS A 67 -16.40 -34.70 -6.06
CA HIS A 67 -17.41 -35.75 -6.08
C HIS A 67 -18.65 -35.31 -6.88
N LEU A 68 -19.17 -34.11 -6.63
CA LEU A 68 -20.29 -33.55 -7.40
C LEU A 68 -19.96 -33.39 -8.89
N GLN A 69 -18.73 -32.95 -9.20
CA GLN A 69 -18.29 -32.84 -10.59
C GLN A 69 -18.21 -34.21 -11.27
N ALA A 70 -17.78 -35.26 -10.56
CA ALA A 70 -17.75 -36.62 -11.08
C ALA A 70 -19.18 -37.09 -11.44
N LEU A 71 -20.16 -36.85 -10.57
CA LEU A 71 -21.57 -37.16 -10.83
C LEU A 71 -22.09 -36.38 -12.05
N HIS A 72 -21.72 -35.12 -12.19
CA HIS A 72 -22.07 -34.33 -13.36
C HIS A 72 -21.49 -34.91 -14.65
N PHE A 73 -20.20 -35.28 -14.66
CA PHE A 73 -19.58 -35.92 -15.82
C PHE A 73 -20.24 -37.24 -16.20
N SER A 74 -20.57 -38.09 -15.22
CA SER A 74 -21.33 -39.31 -15.46
C SER A 74 -22.70 -39.02 -16.06
N TYR A 75 -23.40 -38.01 -15.54
CA TYR A 75 -24.73 -37.62 -16.03
C TYR A 75 -24.71 -37.14 -17.49
N ILE A 76 -23.73 -36.33 -17.87
CA ILE A 76 -23.61 -35.81 -19.25
C ILE A 76 -22.88 -36.79 -20.20
N GLY A 77 -22.53 -38.00 -19.74
CA GLY A 77 -21.78 -38.98 -20.55
C GLY A 77 -20.35 -38.56 -20.88
N SER A 78 -19.75 -37.65 -20.12
CA SER A 78 -18.39 -37.13 -20.37
C SER A 78 -17.33 -38.09 -19.83
N LYS A 79 -16.29 -38.36 -20.65
CA LYS A 79 -15.11 -39.15 -20.26
C LYS A 79 -14.05 -38.32 -19.51
N LYS A 80 -14.36 -37.07 -19.15
CA LYS A 80 -13.43 -36.19 -18.43
C LYS A 80 -13.19 -36.68 -17.01
N SER A 81 -11.97 -36.49 -16.51
CA SER A 81 -11.59 -36.86 -15.15
C SER A 81 -11.91 -35.74 -14.16
N ALA A 82 -12.68 -36.06 -13.11
CA ALA A 82 -12.97 -35.12 -12.02
C ALA A 82 -11.71 -34.76 -11.22
N ASN A 83 -10.73 -35.67 -11.13
CA ASN A 83 -9.43 -35.39 -10.51
C ASN A 83 -8.64 -34.36 -11.33
N LEU A 84 -8.59 -34.54 -12.65
CA LEU A 84 -7.91 -33.58 -13.53
C LEU A 84 -8.61 -32.22 -13.53
N TRP A 85 -9.95 -32.22 -13.50
CA TRP A 85 -10.73 -31.00 -13.33
C TRP A 85 -10.36 -30.27 -12.03
N ALA A 86 -10.33 -30.98 -10.89
CA ALA A 86 -10.00 -30.37 -9.60
C ALA A 86 -8.59 -29.79 -9.59
N SER A 87 -7.61 -30.52 -10.14
CA SER A 87 -6.23 -30.04 -10.28
C SER A 87 -6.14 -28.75 -11.10
N ARG A 88 -6.84 -28.69 -12.24
CA ARG A 88 -6.86 -27.49 -13.08
C ARG A 88 -7.61 -26.34 -12.44
N LEU A 89 -8.71 -26.60 -11.72
CA LEU A 89 -9.44 -25.59 -10.97
C LEU A 89 -8.53 -24.96 -9.90
N ILE A 90 -7.82 -25.79 -9.12
CA ILE A 90 -6.87 -25.32 -8.10
C ILE A 90 -5.79 -24.43 -8.73
N GLN A 91 -5.21 -24.87 -9.86
CA GLN A 91 -4.23 -24.06 -10.58
C GLN A 91 -4.82 -22.71 -10.98
N GLN A 92 -6.02 -22.68 -11.57
CA GLN A 92 -6.69 -21.44 -11.97
C GLN A 92 -6.94 -20.51 -10.78
N LEU A 93 -7.37 -21.04 -9.64
CA LEU A 93 -7.60 -20.26 -8.42
C LEU A 93 -6.30 -19.62 -7.92
N ILE A 94 -5.22 -20.40 -7.84
CA ILE A 94 -3.90 -19.89 -7.44
C ILE A 94 -3.41 -18.81 -8.41
N TRP A 95 -3.59 -19.00 -9.72
CA TRP A 95 -3.26 -17.97 -10.72
C TRP A 95 -4.05 -16.69 -10.50
N ILE A 96 -5.36 -16.79 -10.26
CA ILE A 96 -6.21 -15.63 -9.94
C ILE A 96 -5.70 -14.94 -8.68
N GLY A 97 -5.41 -15.69 -7.61
CA GLY A 97 -4.84 -15.15 -6.37
C GLY A 97 -3.51 -14.43 -6.60
N HIS A 98 -2.63 -15.02 -7.40
CA HIS A 98 -1.35 -14.42 -7.78
C HIS A 98 -1.54 -13.10 -8.54
N TYR A 99 -2.42 -13.06 -9.55
CA TYR A 99 -2.71 -11.82 -10.29
C TYR A 99 -3.36 -10.76 -9.40
N MET A 100 -4.30 -11.17 -8.53
CA MET A 100 -4.91 -10.28 -7.55
C MET A 100 -3.89 -9.65 -6.59
N TRP A 101 -2.82 -10.35 -6.25
CA TRP A 101 -1.72 -9.81 -5.46
C TRP A 101 -0.77 -8.93 -6.31
N LYS A 102 -0.47 -9.34 -7.54
CA LYS A 102 0.48 -8.64 -8.43
C LYS A 102 -0.05 -7.28 -8.90
N ASP A 103 -1.34 -7.16 -9.18
CA ASP A 103 -1.94 -5.96 -9.78
C ASP A 103 -1.86 -4.72 -8.86
N PRO A 104 -2.26 -4.80 -7.56
CA PRO A 104 -2.05 -3.72 -6.61
C PRO A 104 -0.58 -3.35 -6.43
N ASN A 105 0.31 -4.35 -6.37
CA ASN A 105 1.75 -4.11 -6.22
C ASN A 105 2.35 -3.41 -7.43
N ARG A 106 1.91 -3.76 -8.64
CA ARG A 106 2.32 -3.07 -9.87
C ARG A 106 1.84 -1.62 -9.88
N LEU A 107 0.60 -1.37 -9.45
CA LEU A 107 0.06 0.00 -9.37
C LEU A 107 0.75 0.83 -8.29
N ALA A 108 1.01 0.26 -7.11
CA ALA A 108 1.69 0.92 -6.00
C ALA A 108 3.14 1.34 -6.36
N HIS A 109 3.82 0.57 -7.21
CA HIS A 109 5.19 0.83 -7.63
C HIS A 109 5.31 1.42 -9.04
N SER A 110 4.19 1.76 -9.69
CA SER A 110 4.22 2.42 -10.99
C SER A 110 4.50 3.93 -10.84
N GLU A 111 5.44 4.44 -11.64
CA GLU A 111 5.74 5.88 -11.75
C GLU A 111 4.55 6.69 -12.32
N ASP A 112 3.55 6.00 -12.88
CA ASP A 112 2.29 6.58 -13.36
C ASP A 112 1.18 6.61 -12.31
N SER A 113 1.44 6.12 -11.09
CA SER A 113 0.43 6.20 -10.03
C SER A 113 0.12 7.66 -9.70
N SER A 114 -1.18 7.97 -9.49
CA SER A 114 -1.63 9.32 -9.12
C SER A 114 -0.88 9.86 -7.90
N TRP A 115 -0.58 8.98 -6.93
CA TRP A 115 0.23 9.31 -5.76
C TRP A 115 1.67 9.67 -6.13
N TYR A 116 2.36 8.87 -6.96
CA TYR A 116 3.73 9.16 -7.38
C TYR A 116 3.79 10.49 -8.15
N MET A 117 2.82 10.75 -9.02
CA MET A 117 2.71 12.00 -9.77
C MET A 117 2.43 13.21 -8.87
N ALA A 118 1.57 13.07 -7.86
CA ALA A 118 1.31 14.10 -6.87
C ALA A 118 2.57 14.39 -6.05
N ARG A 119 3.26 13.35 -5.58
CA ARG A 119 4.49 13.46 -4.79
C ARG A 119 5.62 14.09 -5.59
N LYS A 120 5.80 13.71 -6.86
CA LYS A 120 6.75 14.33 -7.80
C LYS A 120 6.46 15.82 -7.96
N ARG A 121 5.20 16.20 -8.16
CA ARG A 121 4.79 17.61 -8.27
C ARG A 121 5.08 18.40 -7.00
N GLU A 122 4.78 17.85 -5.84
CA GLU A 122 5.05 18.47 -4.53
C GLU A 122 6.55 18.74 -4.35
N ILE A 123 7.39 17.73 -4.60
CA ILE A 123 8.85 17.87 -4.52
C ILE A 123 9.38 18.89 -5.53
N ASP A 124 8.88 18.89 -6.76
CA ASP A 124 9.28 19.86 -7.77
C ASP A 124 8.91 21.30 -7.35
N ILE A 125 7.75 21.50 -6.73
CA ILE A 125 7.34 22.80 -6.16
C ILE A 125 8.31 23.22 -5.07
N ASP A 126 8.65 22.33 -4.14
CA ASP A 126 9.53 22.67 -3.03
C ASP A 126 10.97 22.92 -3.47
N ILE A 127 11.48 22.17 -4.45
CA ILE A 127 12.77 22.45 -5.08
C ILE A 127 12.76 23.85 -5.70
N ARG A 128 11.68 24.22 -6.42
CA ARG A 128 11.55 25.57 -7.00
C ARG A 128 11.56 26.65 -5.91
N LYS A 129 10.90 26.43 -4.77
CA LYS A 129 10.96 27.36 -3.62
C LYS A 129 12.38 27.47 -3.07
N GLN A 130 13.11 26.37 -2.93
CA GLN A 130 14.50 26.38 -2.48
C GLN A 130 15.41 27.18 -3.42
N PHE A 131 15.26 27.02 -4.73
CA PHE A 131 15.98 27.85 -5.70
C PHE A 131 15.56 29.32 -5.67
N ALA A 132 14.28 29.63 -5.44
CA ALA A 132 13.79 30.99 -5.32
C ALA A 132 14.34 31.73 -4.08
N MET A 133 14.56 31.00 -2.98
CA MET A 133 15.23 31.54 -1.78
C MET A 133 16.74 31.79 -1.98
N GLY A 134 17.32 31.36 -3.11
CA GLY A 134 18.74 31.56 -3.42
C GLY A 134 19.67 30.95 -2.38
N LEU A 135 20.86 31.53 -2.19
CA LEU A 135 21.86 31.04 -1.24
C LEU A 135 21.62 31.51 0.21
N MET A 136 20.52 32.23 0.48
CA MET A 136 20.24 32.77 1.81
C MET A 136 20.12 31.65 2.86
N ASP A 137 20.63 31.86 4.07
CA ASP A 137 20.60 30.85 5.12
C ASP A 137 21.28 29.51 4.78
N ILE A 138 22.06 29.39 3.70
CA ILE A 138 22.83 28.18 3.40
C ILE A 138 24.29 28.39 3.82
N PRO A 139 24.88 27.46 4.62
CA PRO A 139 26.30 27.50 4.94
C PRO A 139 27.16 27.44 3.69
N GLN A 140 28.27 28.20 3.65
CA GLN A 140 29.15 28.28 2.48
C GLN A 140 29.62 26.90 1.98
N ARG A 141 29.96 25.98 2.90
CA ARG A 141 30.33 24.59 2.60
C ARG A 141 29.27 23.80 1.82
N SER A 142 28.00 24.22 1.87
CA SER A 142 26.84 23.49 1.33
C SER A 142 26.30 24.16 0.06
N GLN A 143 26.87 25.30 -0.36
CA GLN A 143 26.45 26.04 -1.55
C GLN A 143 26.72 25.29 -2.86
N TYR A 144 27.62 24.29 -2.86
CA TYR A 144 27.86 23.43 -4.03
C TYR A 144 26.60 22.71 -4.51
N SER A 145 25.61 22.49 -3.62
CA SER A 145 24.32 21.88 -3.97
C SER A 145 23.53 22.72 -4.99
N PHE A 146 23.90 23.99 -5.20
CA PHE A 146 23.31 24.92 -6.16
C PHE A 146 24.19 25.17 -7.39
N CYS A 147 25.33 24.47 -7.53
CA CYS A 147 26.13 24.50 -8.76
C CYS A 147 25.36 23.92 -9.94
N ASP A 148 24.53 22.91 -9.69
CA ASP A 148 23.60 22.39 -10.68
C ASP A 148 22.46 23.38 -10.92
N SER A 149 22.13 23.60 -12.19
CA SER A 149 20.97 24.42 -12.54
C SER A 149 19.68 23.79 -11.99
N ARG A 150 18.69 24.62 -11.69
CA ARG A 150 17.33 24.16 -11.31
C ARG A 150 16.78 23.13 -12.29
N LYS A 151 17.00 23.32 -13.60
CA LYS A 151 16.54 22.39 -14.64
C LYS A 151 17.24 21.03 -14.51
N THR A 152 18.54 21.02 -14.22
CA THR A 152 19.33 19.81 -14.01
C THR A 152 18.82 19.02 -12.82
N VAL A 153 18.58 19.68 -11.68
CA VAL A 153 18.05 19.02 -10.47
C VAL A 153 16.64 18.46 -10.70
N LEU A 154 15.77 19.21 -11.38
CA LEU A 154 14.41 18.75 -11.73
C LEU A 154 14.36 17.67 -12.80
N ASN A 155 15.47 17.34 -13.45
CA ASN A 155 15.56 16.24 -14.41
C ASN A 155 16.10 14.94 -13.77
N LYS A 156 16.61 14.98 -12.53
CA LYS A 156 17.08 13.78 -11.81
C LYS A 156 15.92 12.84 -11.45
N SER A 157 16.23 11.63 -10.97
CA SER A 157 15.24 10.68 -10.46
C SER A 157 14.43 11.30 -9.30
N LEU A 158 13.24 10.76 -9.00
CA LEU A 158 12.44 11.26 -7.88
C LEU A 158 13.19 11.12 -6.54
N GLU A 159 13.95 10.04 -6.38
CA GLU A 159 14.75 9.77 -5.18
C GLU A 159 15.87 10.79 -5.01
N ASP A 160 16.60 11.11 -6.09
CA ASP A 160 17.66 12.13 -6.07
C ASP A 160 17.10 13.52 -5.75
N ARG A 161 15.93 13.86 -6.29
CA ARG A 161 15.23 15.11 -5.97
C ARG A 161 14.87 15.19 -4.49
N GLN A 162 14.36 14.09 -3.92
CA GLN A 162 14.05 14.02 -2.48
C GLN A 162 15.30 14.14 -1.63
N HIS A 163 16.39 13.47 -2.01
CA HIS A 163 17.66 13.55 -1.31
C HIS A 163 18.20 14.98 -1.32
N TRP A 164 18.25 15.61 -2.50
CA TRP A 164 18.66 17.00 -2.65
C TRP A 164 17.81 17.94 -1.79
N LEU A 165 16.49 17.80 -1.84
CA LEU A 165 15.56 18.64 -1.08
C LEU A 165 15.75 18.49 0.43
N ARG A 166 15.94 17.25 0.92
CA ARG A 166 16.22 16.98 2.34
C ARG A 166 17.51 17.65 2.78
N LEU A 167 18.59 17.47 2.03
CA LEU A 167 19.90 18.04 2.34
C LEU A 167 19.85 19.57 2.42
N VAL A 168 19.29 20.22 1.39
CA VAL A 168 19.19 21.68 1.33
C VAL A 168 18.30 22.23 2.45
N SER A 169 17.14 21.61 2.68
CA SER A 169 16.20 22.05 3.73
C SER A 169 16.81 21.88 5.13
N HIS A 170 17.55 20.80 5.34
CA HIS A 170 18.25 20.52 6.59
C HIS A 170 19.37 21.54 6.86
N GLU A 171 20.23 21.78 5.89
CA GLU A 171 21.32 22.75 6.01
C GLU A 171 20.80 24.17 6.32
N ARG A 172 19.72 24.60 5.67
CA ARG A 172 19.07 25.87 5.99
C ARG A 172 18.53 25.91 7.41
N ALA A 173 17.83 24.85 7.83
CA ALA A 173 17.26 24.80 9.17
C ALA A 173 18.34 24.85 10.26
N ILE A 174 19.46 24.13 10.05
CA ILE A 174 20.62 24.18 10.96
C ILE A 174 21.20 25.58 11.02
N ASN A 175 21.44 26.22 9.87
CA ASN A 175 22.07 27.52 9.83
C ASN A 175 21.21 28.61 10.48
N ARG A 176 19.89 28.62 10.21
CA ARG A 176 18.94 29.54 10.88
C ARG A 176 18.97 29.38 12.40
N ARG A 177 18.98 28.13 12.89
CA ARG A 177 19.08 27.85 14.33
C ARG A 177 20.41 28.31 14.90
N SER A 178 21.51 28.11 14.18
CA SER A 178 22.84 28.55 14.59
C SER A 178 22.91 30.07 14.70
N LEU A 179 22.45 30.80 13.68
CA LEU A 179 22.42 32.26 13.65
C LEU A 179 21.53 32.82 14.77
N ALA A 180 20.34 32.25 14.97
CA ALA A 180 19.45 32.66 16.05
C ALA A 180 20.10 32.49 17.44
N ARG A 181 20.81 31.37 17.67
CA ARG A 181 21.57 31.17 18.91
C ARG A 181 22.71 32.19 19.06
N GLN A 182 23.45 32.47 17.99
CA GLN A 182 24.52 33.47 18.03
C GLN A 182 23.98 34.86 18.38
N LEU A 183 22.87 35.27 17.76
CA LEU A 183 22.20 36.53 18.07
C LEU A 183 21.70 36.57 19.51
N GLN A 184 21.13 35.46 20.00
CA GLN A 184 20.70 35.34 21.39
C GLN A 184 21.86 35.52 22.38
N LEU A 185 23.00 34.86 22.13
CA LEU A 185 24.20 35.00 22.96
C LEU A 185 24.74 36.44 22.94
N ILE A 186 24.78 37.08 21.79
CA ILE A 186 25.20 38.50 21.68
C ILE A 186 24.26 39.39 22.49
N PHE A 187 22.95 39.17 22.39
CA PHE A 187 21.97 39.92 23.16
C PHE A 187 22.11 39.71 24.67
N ASP A 188 22.33 38.46 25.10
CA ASP A 188 22.52 38.12 26.52
C ASP A 188 23.81 38.72 27.09
N LEU A 189 24.89 38.80 26.29
CA LEU A 189 26.14 39.46 26.67
C LEU A 189 26.05 41.00 26.69
N ALA A 190 25.24 41.58 25.79
CA ALA A 190 25.01 43.02 25.72
C ALA A 190 23.96 43.53 26.73
N ARG A 191 23.27 42.61 27.45
CA ARG A 191 22.32 42.96 28.50
C ARG A 191 23.08 43.62 29.66
N PRO A 192 22.81 44.89 30.00
CA PRO A 192 23.48 45.54 31.12
C PRO A 192 23.14 44.83 32.42
N ALA A 193 24.16 44.55 33.25
CA ALA A 193 23.94 44.06 34.59
C ALA A 193 23.08 45.08 35.36
N HIS A 194 21.88 44.70 35.77
CA HIS A 194 21.12 45.52 36.69
C HIS A 194 21.93 45.69 37.98
N PRO A 195 22.19 46.91 38.46
CA PRO A 195 22.81 47.09 39.76
C PRO A 195 21.90 46.41 40.79
N THR A 196 22.46 45.45 41.52
CA THR A 196 21.83 44.82 42.67
C THR A 196 21.43 45.92 43.64
N SER A 197 20.14 46.28 43.63
CA SER A 197 19.57 47.19 44.61
C SER A 197 19.73 46.56 45.98
N THR A 198 20.67 47.11 46.73
CA THR A 198 20.84 46.96 48.17
C THR A 198 19.50 47.24 48.85
N ARG A 199 18.97 46.25 49.55
CA ARG A 199 17.77 46.39 50.39
C ARG A 199 18.21 46.88 51.77
N PRO A 200 17.88 48.10 52.22
CA PRO A 200 18.04 48.47 53.61
C PRO A 200 16.86 47.90 54.38
N THR A 201 17.10 46.88 55.20
CA THR A 201 16.08 46.37 56.13
C THR A 201 16.24 47.14 57.43
N GLY A 202 15.58 48.29 57.52
CA GLY A 202 15.29 48.93 58.79
C GLY A 202 14.08 48.28 59.42
N ALA A 203 14.21 47.84 60.67
CA ALA A 203 13.10 47.57 61.57
C ALA A 203 13.55 47.95 63.00
N SER A 204 13.14 49.13 63.43
CA SER A 204 13.15 49.56 64.83
C SER A 204 11.96 48.95 65.57
N PRO A 205 12.09 48.65 66.88
CA PRO A 205 10.94 48.50 67.78
C PRO A 205 10.32 49.85 68.16
#